data_AF-A0A2V9K5E7-F1
#
_entry.id   AF-A0A2V9K5E7-F1
#
_cell.length_a   1.000
_cell.length_b   1.000
_cell.length_c   1.000
_cell.angle_alpha   90.00
_cell.angle_beta   90.00
_cell.angle_gamma   90.00
#
_symmetry.space_group_name_H-M   'P 1'
#
loop_
_entity.id
_entity.type
_entity.pdbx_description
1 polymer ?
#
loop_
_entity_poly.entity_id
_entity_poly.type
_entity_poly.pdbx_seq_one_letter_code
_entity_poly.pdbx_strand_id
1 'polypeptide(L)'
;MTNYPPLKPLHSSASLSPVKLAELGRLSREAIKQTLLPGGTHSLKARSDGTLLEVHHRIRILRNRGIDVDSLPREIIPGNE
;
A
#
# COMPACT_ATOMS: atom_id res chain seq x y z
N MET A 1 -10.72 -16.12 3.94
CA MET A 1 -10.94 -14.73 3.50
C MET A 1 -10.43 -13.84 4.60
N THR A 2 -9.27 -13.21 4.44
CA THR A 2 -8.68 -12.38 5.49
C THR A 2 -9.40 -11.04 5.48
N ASN A 3 -10.38 -10.88 6.37
CA ASN A 3 -11.23 -9.69 6.42
C ASN A 3 -10.51 -8.54 7.12
N TYR A 4 -9.66 -7.89 6.34
CA TYR A 4 -8.86 -6.77 6.78
C TYR A 4 -9.66 -5.46 6.77
N PRO A 5 -9.48 -4.55 7.73
CA PRO A 5 -10.07 -3.21 7.63
C PRO A 5 -9.54 -2.47 6.39
N PRO A 6 -10.33 -1.57 5.80
CA PRO A 6 -9.90 -0.79 4.63
C PRO A 6 -8.64 0.03 4.95
N LEU A 7 -7.71 0.09 3.99
CA LEU A 7 -6.45 0.82 4.09
C LEU A 7 -6.70 2.32 4.17
N LYS A 8 -6.25 2.92 5.27
CA LYS A 8 -6.35 4.35 5.53
C LYS A 8 -4.96 4.96 5.46
N PRO A 9 -4.67 5.89 4.54
CA PRO A 9 -3.38 6.56 4.53
C PRO A 9 -3.22 7.44 5.77
N LEU A 10 -2.07 7.34 6.44
CA LEU A 10 -1.75 8.15 7.63
C LEU A 10 -1.66 9.65 7.31
N HIS A 11 -1.23 9.97 6.08
CA HIS A 11 -1.10 11.34 5.59
C HIS A 11 -1.98 11.57 4.37
N SER A 12 -2.31 12.84 4.12
CA SER A 12 -3.01 13.23 2.90
C SER A 12 -2.20 12.83 1.67
N SER A 13 -2.88 12.42 0.59
CA SER A 13 -2.23 12.00 -0.67
C SER A 13 -1.40 13.12 -1.33
N ALA A 14 -1.54 14.37 -0.87
CA ALA A 14 -0.74 15.51 -1.31
C ALA A 14 0.74 15.40 -0.92
N SER A 15 1.11 14.57 0.07
CA SER A 15 2.50 14.34 0.45
C SER A 15 3.25 13.37 -0.48
N LEU A 16 2.60 12.84 -1.51
CA LEU A 16 3.22 11.91 -2.46
C LEU A 16 4.05 12.66 -3.50
N SER A 17 5.36 12.38 -3.53
CA SER A 17 6.24 12.90 -4.59
C SER A 17 5.75 12.52 -6.00
N PRO A 18 5.52 13.51 -6.89
CA PRO A 18 5.04 13.25 -8.25
C PRO A 18 6.08 12.51 -9.11
N VAL A 19 7.38 12.73 -8.85
CA VAL A 19 8.47 12.01 -9.55
C VAL A 19 8.38 10.52 -9.26
N LYS A 20 8.28 10.13 -7.98
CA LYS A 20 8.12 8.72 -7.59
C LYS A 20 6.83 8.10 -8.15
N LEU A 21 5.74 8.88 -8.23
CA LEU A 21 4.50 8.41 -8.86
C LEU A 21 4.67 8.16 -10.36
N ALA A 22 5.39 9.03 -11.07
CA ALA A 22 5.68 8.85 -12.49
C ALA A 22 6.56 7.63 -12.74
N GLU A 23 7.60 7.44 -11.92
CA GLU A 23 8.49 6.28 -12.01
C GLU A 23 7.76 4.96 -11.75
N LEU A 24 7.05 4.86 -10.62
CA LEU A 24 6.25 3.68 -10.28
C LEU A 24 5.08 3.49 -11.24
N GLY A 25 4.57 4.57 -11.82
CA GLY A 25 3.50 4.56 -12.83
C GLY A 25 3.90 3.87 -14.13
N ARG A 26 5.19 3.73 -14.43
CA ARG A 26 5.70 2.96 -15.57
C ARG A 26 5.64 1.45 -15.33
N LEU A 27 5.55 1.00 -14.08
CA LEU A 27 5.51 -0.41 -13.74
C LEU A 27 4.11 -1.01 -13.95
N SER A 28 4.06 -2.28 -14.35
CA SER A 28 2.83 -3.07 -14.45
C SER A 28 2.18 -3.26 -13.08
N ARG A 29 0.86 -3.48 -13.06
CA ARG A 29 0.10 -3.73 -11.82
C ARG A 29 0.66 -4.93 -11.04
N GLU A 30 1.10 -5.98 -11.73
CA GLU A 30 1.69 -7.17 -11.11
C GLU A 30 3.06 -6.87 -10.51
N ALA A 31 3.91 -6.12 -11.23
CA ALA A 31 5.22 -5.72 -10.71
C ALA A 31 5.09 -4.94 -9.40
N ILE A 32 4.13 -4.01 -9.32
CA ILE A 32 3.84 -3.29 -8.08
C ILE A 32 3.34 -4.26 -6.99
N LYS A 33 2.39 -5.15 -7.30
CA LYS A 33 1.87 -6.14 -6.33
C LYS A 33 2.96 -7.07 -5.80
N GLN A 34 3.91 -7.49 -6.64
CA GLN A 34 5.04 -8.31 -6.23
C GLN A 34 5.89 -7.61 -5.17
N THR A 35 6.10 -6.29 -5.29
CA THR A 35 6.84 -5.54 -4.26
C THR A 35 6.12 -5.48 -2.92
N LEU A 36 4.78 -5.60 -2.92
CA LEU A 36 3.92 -5.49 -1.74
C LEU A 36 3.80 -6.81 -0.95
N LEU A 37 4.35 -7.91 -1.47
CA LEU A 37 4.29 -9.21 -0.81
C LEU A 37 4.95 -9.15 0.58
N PRO A 38 4.39 -9.84 1.58
CA PRO A 38 4.92 -9.88 2.93
C PRO A 38 6.35 -10.43 2.97
N GLY A 39 7.18 -9.89 3.86
CA GLY A 39 8.59 -10.27 4.01
C GLY A 39 9.55 -9.53 3.07
N GLY A 40 9.05 -8.73 2.14
CA GLY A 40 9.85 -7.85 1.30
C GLY A 40 10.18 -6.50 1.96
N THR A 41 11.22 -5.82 1.47
CA THR A 41 11.60 -4.47 1.93
C THR A 41 10.48 -3.44 1.75
N HIS A 42 9.65 -3.62 0.73
CA HIS A 42 8.51 -2.74 0.40
C HIS A 42 7.17 -3.45 0.58
N SER A 43 7.10 -4.38 1.52
CA SER A 43 5.86 -5.09 1.80
C SER A 43 4.75 -4.14 2.27
N LEU A 44 3.51 -4.52 2.00
CA LEU A 44 2.36 -3.77 2.47
C LEU A 44 2.23 -3.91 3.98
N LYS A 45 2.55 -2.86 4.73
CA LYS A 45 2.45 -2.81 6.19
C LYS A 45 1.31 -1.90 6.61
N ALA A 46 0.42 -2.42 7.45
CA ALA A 46 -0.68 -1.67 8.02
C ALA A 46 -0.82 -1.99 9.52
N ARG A 47 -1.37 -1.05 10.28
CA ARG A 47 -1.82 -1.32 11.65
C ARG A 47 -3.08 -2.17 11.63
N SER A 48 -3.40 -2.75 12.79
CA SER A 48 -4.62 -3.54 13.00
C SER A 48 -5.91 -2.78 12.69
N ASP A 49 -5.92 -1.44 12.78
CA ASP A 49 -7.08 -0.60 12.45
C ASP A 49 -7.21 -0.26 10.95
N GLY A 50 -6.23 -0.68 10.13
CA GLY A 50 -6.15 -0.39 8.70
C GLY A 50 -5.28 0.81 8.34
N THR A 51 -4.68 1.50 9.33
CA THR A 51 -3.74 2.59 9.05
C THR A 51 -2.52 2.07 8.28
N LEU A 52 -2.33 2.59 7.06
CA LEU A 52 -1.21 2.28 6.19
C LEU A 52 0.06 2.94 6.69
N LEU A 53 1.11 2.14 6.90
CA LEU A 53 2.39 2.58 7.47
C LEU A 53 3.45 2.88 6.40
N GLU A 54 3.44 2.15 5.29
CA GLU A 54 4.38 2.35 4.18
C GLU A 54 3.67 2.28 2.83
N VAL A 55 4.42 2.41 1.74
CA VAL A 55 4.01 2.08 0.36
C VAL A 55 2.83 2.89 -0.18
N HIS A 56 2.60 4.08 0.37
CA HIS A 56 1.55 5.01 -0.04
C HIS A 56 1.52 5.28 -1.55
N HIS A 57 2.68 5.47 -2.20
CA HIS A 57 2.76 5.67 -3.66
C HIS A 57 2.22 4.46 -4.45
N ARG A 58 2.61 3.26 -4.05
CA ARG A 58 2.24 2.00 -4.72
C ARG A 58 0.75 1.74 -4.58
N ILE A 59 0.22 1.94 -3.37
CA ILE A 59 -1.22 1.82 -3.08
C ILE A 59 -2.02 2.87 -3.85
N ARG A 60 -1.54 4.12 -3.93
CA ARG A 60 -2.20 5.17 -4.72
C ARG A 60 -2.30 4.78 -6.20
N ILE A 61 -1.24 4.25 -6.78
CA ILE A 61 -1.23 3.83 -8.19
C ILE A 61 -2.19 2.67 -8.42
N LEU A 62 -2.18 1.65 -7.55
CA LEU A 62 -3.09 0.52 -7.67
C LEU A 62 -4.55 0.94 -7.51
N ARG A 63 -4.88 1.80 -6.54
CA ARG A 63 -6.23 2.40 -6.40
C ARG A 63 -6.64 3.17 -7.64
N ASN A 64 -5.76 4.01 -8.18
CA ASN A 64 -6.05 4.79 -9.39
C ASN A 64 -6.29 3.91 -10.63
N ARG A 65 -5.75 2.68 -10.62
CA ARG A 65 -5.96 1.68 -11.66
C ARG A 65 -7.17 0.77 -11.40
N GLY A 66 -7.99 1.07 -10.38
CA GLY A 66 -9.18 0.29 -10.03
C GLY A 66 -8.88 -1.07 -9.38
N ILE A 67 -7.67 -1.25 -8.85
CA ILE A 67 -7.31 -2.49 -8.14
C ILE A 67 -7.81 -2.38 -6.71
N ASP A 68 -8.50 -3.43 -6.27
CA ASP A 68 -8.85 -3.60 -4.86
C ASP A 68 -7.57 -3.83 -4.04
N VAL A 69 -7.13 -2.77 -3.35
CA VAL A 69 -5.93 -2.80 -2.51
C VAL A 69 -6.22 -3.31 -1.11
N ASP A 70 -7.50 -3.28 -0.70
CA ASP A 70 -7.94 -3.59 0.64
C ASP A 70 -7.89 -5.11 0.90
N SER A 71 -8.03 -5.93 -0.16
CA SER A 71 -7.82 -7.40 -0.12
C SER A 71 -6.37 -7.84 -0.35
N LEU A 72 -5.40 -6.94 -0.51
CA LEU A 72 -4.01 -7.33 -0.72
C LEU A 72 -3.40 -7.96 0.54
N PRO A 73 -2.51 -8.97 0.39
CA PRO A 73 -1.78 -9.52 1.51
C PRO A 73 -0.92 -8.42 2.15
N ARG A 74 -0.97 -8.34 3.47
CA ARG A 74 -0.30 -7.29 4.24
C ARG A 74 0.16 -7.78 5.60
N GLU A 75 1.24 -7.18 6.07
CA GLU A 75 1.78 -7.40 7.40
C GLU A 75 1.08 -6.46 8.38
N ILE A 76 0.50 -7.05 9.42
CA ILE A 76 -0.16 -6.31 10.50
C ILE A 76 0.89 -5.97 11.55
N ILE A 77 1.18 -4.68 11.70
CA ILE A 77 2.11 -4.18 12.70
C ILE A 77 1.30 -3.80 13.95
N PRO A 78 1.55 -4.42 15.11
CA PRO A 78 0.93 -3.99 16.36
C PRO A 78 1.35 -2.53 16.63
N GLY A 79 0.37 -1.66 16.90
CA GLY A 79 0.68 -0.34 17.42
C GLY A 79 1.29 -0.50 18.81
N ASN A 80 2.44 0.10 19.06
CA ASN A 80 2.93 0.20 20.44
C ASN A 80 1.91 1.07 21.19
N GLU A 81 1.27 0.49 22.20
CA GLU A 81 0.46 1.21 23.18
C GLU A 81 1.27 2.31 23.87
#